data_AF-A0A971W1T9-F1
#
_entry.id   AF-A0A971W1T9-F1
#
_cell.length_a   1.000
_cell.length_b   1.000
_cell.length_c   1.000
_cell.angle_alpha   90.00
_cell.angle_beta   90.00
_cell.angle_gamma   90.00
#
_symmetry.space_group_name_H-M   'P 1'
#
loop_
_entity.id
_entity.type
_entity.pdbx_description
1 polymer ?
#
loop_
_entity_poly.entity_id
_entity_poly.type
_entity_poly.pdbx_seq_one_letter_code
_entity_poly.pdbx_strand_id
1 'polypeptide(L)'
;MKTGKYILTINPGSTSTKVALFMDKQNVHQKNLSHSAEELEKFDQVVDQYQYRLDIILDWLRETGTDLDSLDAVVGRGGLLAPIPGGTYKVTPGMIDDLRKAARGEHASNLGAMLAKGIADQAGVPAFIVDPVSVDEFDDIARISGLPELPRRTLSHALNIKAVAHRVSEEEGRPLNDLRLIMVHLGGGISIAPVKDGRMIDVNGANDQGPFSPE
;
A
#
# COMPACT_ATOMS: atom_id res chain seq x y z
N MET A 1 -22.91 -6.91 -21.03
CA MET A 1 -22.60 -5.48 -20.86
C MET A 1 -21.92 -5.34 -19.51
N LYS A 2 -20.77 -4.66 -19.41
CA LYS A 2 -20.14 -4.39 -18.10
C LYS A 2 -21.06 -3.50 -17.28
N THR A 3 -21.33 -3.88 -16.03
CA THR A 3 -22.18 -3.14 -15.08
C THR A 3 -21.32 -2.47 -14.00
N GLY A 4 -20.11 -2.05 -14.39
CA GLY A 4 -19.07 -1.53 -13.51
C GLY A 4 -19.62 -0.63 -12.40
N LYS A 5 -19.32 -1.02 -11.16
CA LYS A 5 -19.90 -0.43 -9.95
C LYS A 5 -18.94 -0.40 -8.77
N TYR A 6 -17.98 -1.34 -8.71
CA TYR A 6 -17.17 -1.55 -7.52
C TYR A 6 -15.67 -1.31 -7.75
N ILE A 7 -15.03 -0.71 -6.76
CA ILE A 7 -13.58 -0.69 -6.61
C ILE A 7 -13.20 -1.72 -5.56
N LEU A 8 -12.42 -2.72 -5.97
CA LEU A 8 -11.83 -3.69 -5.04
C LEU A 8 -10.52 -3.13 -4.48
N THR A 9 -10.36 -3.11 -3.17
CA THR A 9 -9.12 -2.72 -2.48
C THR A 9 -8.49 -3.93 -1.79
N ILE A 10 -7.17 -4.08 -1.90
CA ILE A 10 -6.41 -5.24 -1.43
C ILE A 10 -5.19 -4.74 -0.64
N ASN A 11 -5.11 -5.10 0.63
CA ASN A 11 -4.00 -4.75 1.51
C ASN A 11 -3.43 -6.01 2.17
N PRO A 12 -2.41 -6.64 1.54
CA PRO A 12 -1.71 -7.75 2.14
C PRO A 12 -0.79 -7.27 3.27
N GLY A 13 -0.96 -7.87 4.45
CA GLY A 13 -0.05 -7.80 5.58
C GLY A 13 0.58 -9.15 5.87
N SER A 14 1.46 -9.21 6.88
CA SER A 14 2.26 -10.40 7.19
C SER A 14 1.38 -11.65 7.40
N THR A 15 0.41 -11.56 8.31
CA THR A 15 -0.48 -12.68 8.71
C THR A 15 -1.92 -12.55 8.23
N SER A 16 -2.23 -11.53 7.43
CA SER A 16 -3.58 -11.31 6.93
C SER A 16 -3.62 -10.56 5.61
N THR A 17 -4.74 -10.65 4.90
CA THR A 17 -5.03 -9.83 3.74
C THR A 17 -6.37 -9.14 3.95
N LYS A 18 -6.34 -7.81 4.10
CA LYS A 18 -7.57 -7.00 4.21
C LYS A 18 -8.09 -6.70 2.82
N VAL A 19 -9.35 -6.98 2.60
CA VAL A 19 -10.05 -6.71 1.34
C VAL A 19 -11.30 -5.90 1.59
N ALA A 20 -11.65 -5.00 0.68
CA ALA A 20 -12.91 -4.28 0.73
C ALA A 20 -13.40 -3.90 -0.67
N LEU A 21 -14.73 -3.91 -0.84
CA LEU A 21 -15.44 -3.44 -2.02
C LEU A 21 -16.08 -2.09 -1.72
N PHE A 22 -15.79 -1.11 -2.56
CA PHE A 22 -16.36 0.22 -2.49
C PHE A 22 -17.28 0.48 -3.68
N MET A 23 -18.43 1.07 -3.41
CA MET A 23 -19.29 1.70 -4.41
C MET A 23 -19.26 3.20 -4.14
N ASP A 24 -18.70 3.97 -5.06
CA ASP A 24 -18.35 5.38 -4.84
C ASP A 24 -17.54 5.55 -3.55
N LYS A 25 -18.08 6.28 -2.56
CA LYS A 25 -17.46 6.51 -1.25
C LYS A 25 -17.92 5.52 -0.17
N GLN A 26 -18.84 4.61 -0.50
CA GLN A 26 -19.42 3.68 0.45
C GLN A 26 -18.66 2.36 0.47
N ASN A 27 -18.19 1.95 1.64
CA ASN A 27 -17.69 0.60 1.88
C ASN A 27 -18.89 -0.36 1.97
N VAL A 28 -19.01 -1.27 1.00
CA VAL A 28 -20.15 -2.19 0.87
C VAL A 28 -19.84 -3.53 1.54
N HIS A 29 -18.62 -4.04 1.33
CA HIS A 29 -18.14 -5.26 1.96
C HIS A 29 -16.69 -5.07 2.38
N GLN A 30 -16.34 -5.59 3.55
CA GLN A 30 -14.96 -5.65 4.02
C GLN A 30 -14.74 -6.92 4.81
N LYS A 31 -13.58 -7.57 4.61
CA LYS A 31 -13.18 -8.75 5.37
C LYS A 31 -11.68 -8.70 5.64
N ASN A 32 -11.28 -9.20 6.80
CA ASN A 32 -9.89 -9.49 7.10
C ASN A 32 -9.67 -10.99 6.88
N LEU A 33 -8.92 -11.36 5.83
CA LEU A 33 -8.65 -12.75 5.48
C LEU A 33 -7.39 -13.17 6.25
N SER A 34 -7.55 -13.86 7.36
CA SER A 34 -6.43 -14.33 8.19
C SER A 34 -5.71 -15.51 7.52
N HIS A 35 -4.39 -15.54 7.67
CA HIS A 35 -3.53 -16.64 7.23
C HIS A 35 -2.88 -17.25 8.48
N SER A 36 -3.01 -18.57 8.66
CA SER A 36 -2.32 -19.25 9.76
C SER A 36 -0.82 -19.30 9.50
N ALA A 37 -0.03 -19.32 10.58
CA ALA A 37 1.42 -19.49 10.47
C ALA A 37 1.76 -20.80 9.74
N GLU A 38 1.07 -21.89 10.06
CA GLU A 38 1.25 -23.21 9.43
C GLU A 38 1.04 -23.20 7.90
N GLU A 39 0.11 -22.39 7.39
CA GLU A 39 -0.08 -22.26 5.93
C GLU A 39 1.01 -21.40 5.31
N LEU A 40 1.44 -20.33 5.99
CA LEU A 40 2.46 -19.42 5.48
C LEU A 40 3.88 -20.02 5.50
N GLU A 41 4.17 -20.90 6.45
CA GLU A 41 5.46 -21.61 6.56
C GLU A 41 5.73 -22.57 5.40
N LYS A 42 4.71 -22.87 4.57
CA LYS A 42 4.85 -23.71 3.37
C LYS A 42 5.51 -23.00 2.20
N PHE A 43 5.72 -21.70 2.29
CA PHE A 43 6.27 -20.86 1.22
C PHE A 43 7.68 -20.40 1.57
N ASP A 44 8.63 -20.60 0.65
CA ASP A 44 10.03 -20.20 0.85
C ASP A 44 10.19 -18.67 0.80
N GLN A 45 9.47 -18.03 -0.13
CA GLN A 45 9.50 -16.57 -0.32
C GLN A 45 8.11 -15.97 -0.23
N VAL A 46 8.03 -14.68 0.07
CA VAL A 46 6.75 -13.96 0.10
C VAL A 46 6.06 -14.02 -1.27
N VAL A 47 6.82 -13.97 -2.36
CA VAL A 47 6.27 -14.00 -3.73
C VAL A 47 5.53 -15.30 -4.04
N ASP A 48 5.92 -16.43 -3.42
CA ASP A 48 5.32 -17.74 -3.64
C ASP A 48 3.91 -17.83 -3.05
N GLN A 49 3.58 -16.96 -2.08
CA GLN A 49 2.25 -16.83 -1.50
C GLN A 49 1.22 -16.21 -2.46
N TYR A 50 1.66 -15.72 -3.64
CA TYR A 50 0.80 -15.02 -4.59
C TYR A 50 -0.46 -15.80 -4.94
N GLN A 51 -0.32 -17.05 -5.39
CA GLN A 51 -1.47 -17.83 -5.86
C GLN A 51 -2.41 -18.17 -4.70
N TYR A 52 -1.85 -18.57 -3.55
CA TYR A 52 -2.59 -18.83 -2.33
C TYR A 52 -3.45 -17.64 -1.88
N ARG A 53 -2.87 -16.43 -1.84
CA ARG A 53 -3.61 -15.22 -1.46
C ARG A 53 -4.59 -14.78 -2.54
N LEU A 54 -4.33 -15.05 -3.81
CA LEU A 54 -5.24 -14.76 -4.91
C LEU A 54 -6.52 -15.59 -4.80
N ASP A 55 -6.38 -16.91 -4.58
CA ASP A 55 -7.51 -17.85 -4.48
C ASP A 55 -8.42 -17.51 -3.30
N ILE A 56 -7.84 -17.41 -2.10
CA ILE A 56 -8.06 -16.33 -1.13
C ILE A 56 -9.23 -15.36 -1.40
N ILE A 57 -8.85 -14.33 -2.15
CA ILE A 57 -9.65 -13.16 -2.45
C ILE A 57 -10.77 -13.50 -3.45
N LEU A 58 -10.51 -14.38 -4.41
CA LEU A 58 -11.51 -14.82 -5.39
C LEU A 58 -12.65 -15.58 -4.70
N ASP A 59 -12.35 -16.44 -3.73
CA ASP A 59 -13.36 -17.13 -2.94
C ASP A 59 -14.19 -16.15 -2.12
N TRP A 60 -13.56 -15.15 -1.51
CA TRP A 60 -14.30 -14.08 -0.83
C TRP A 60 -15.21 -13.27 -1.77
N LEU A 61 -14.77 -12.96 -2.99
CA LEU A 61 -15.62 -12.29 -3.98
C LEU A 61 -16.84 -13.15 -4.33
N ARG A 62 -16.67 -14.47 -4.49
CA ARG A 62 -17.78 -15.41 -4.70
C ARG A 62 -18.73 -15.46 -3.51
N GLU A 63 -18.20 -15.51 -2.28
CA GLU A 63 -19.00 -15.48 -1.04
C GLU A 63 -19.90 -14.24 -0.95
N THR A 64 -19.41 -13.09 -1.41
CA THR A 64 -20.18 -11.83 -1.43
C THR A 64 -21.14 -11.72 -2.62
N GLY A 65 -21.14 -12.69 -3.55
CA GLY A 65 -21.92 -12.62 -4.77
C GLY A 65 -21.46 -11.53 -5.73
N THR A 66 -20.18 -11.14 -5.66
CA THR A 66 -19.60 -10.09 -6.50
C THR A 66 -18.98 -10.70 -7.76
N ASP A 67 -19.60 -10.43 -8.91
CA ASP A 67 -19.04 -10.82 -10.20
C ASP A 67 -17.84 -9.96 -10.57
N LEU A 68 -16.80 -10.55 -11.15
CA LEU A 68 -15.62 -9.82 -11.61
C LEU A 68 -15.95 -8.72 -12.63
N ASP A 69 -16.97 -8.95 -13.47
CA ASP A 69 -17.46 -8.00 -14.47
C ASP A 69 -18.13 -6.74 -13.87
N SER A 70 -18.43 -6.77 -12.57
CA SER A 70 -18.96 -5.62 -11.82
C SER A 70 -17.88 -4.70 -11.24
N LEU A 71 -16.61 -5.08 -11.36
CA LEU A 71 -15.48 -4.24 -10.95
C LEU A 71 -15.23 -3.14 -11.99
N ASP A 72 -14.87 -1.95 -11.53
CA ASP A 72 -14.35 -0.84 -12.34
C ASP A 72 -12.82 -0.74 -12.27
N ALA A 73 -12.26 -1.11 -11.12
CA ALA A 73 -10.82 -1.12 -10.87
C ALA A 73 -10.47 -2.02 -9.69
N VAL A 74 -9.21 -2.44 -9.64
CA VAL A 74 -8.63 -3.11 -8.48
C VAL A 74 -7.43 -2.32 -7.97
N VAL A 75 -7.36 -2.07 -6.68
CA VAL A 75 -6.33 -1.25 -6.05
C VAL A 75 -5.60 -2.05 -4.99
N GLY A 76 -4.31 -2.25 -5.16
CA GLY A 76 -3.43 -2.90 -4.19
C GLY A 76 -2.68 -1.88 -3.33
N ARG A 77 -2.30 -2.26 -2.11
CA ARG A 77 -1.27 -1.53 -1.35
C ARG A 77 0.06 -1.61 -2.12
N GLY A 78 0.74 -0.48 -2.26
CA GLY A 78 2.05 -0.43 -2.89
C GLY A 78 3.17 -1.01 -2.01
N GLY A 79 4.05 -1.80 -2.61
CA GLY A 79 5.15 -2.49 -1.94
C GLY A 79 6.48 -1.73 -1.90
N LEU A 80 7.56 -2.47 -1.67
CA LEU A 80 8.95 -1.99 -1.57
C LEU A 80 9.56 -1.70 -2.96
N LEU A 81 8.97 -0.74 -3.68
CA LEU A 81 9.47 -0.25 -4.97
C LEU A 81 10.71 0.63 -4.81
N ALA A 82 11.32 0.96 -5.95
CA ALA A 82 12.24 2.10 -6.04
C ALA A 82 11.57 3.39 -5.53
N PRO A 83 12.34 4.38 -5.05
CA PRO A 83 11.77 5.64 -4.55
C PRO A 83 10.93 6.32 -5.62
N ILE A 84 9.69 6.66 -5.28
CA ILE A 84 8.77 7.37 -6.18
C ILE A 84 7.99 8.45 -5.42
N PRO A 85 7.45 9.49 -6.08
CA PRO A 85 6.57 10.46 -5.43
C PRO A 85 5.29 9.82 -4.86
N GLY A 86 4.55 10.57 -4.04
CA GLY A 86 3.20 10.19 -3.66
C GLY A 86 2.24 10.22 -4.86
N GLY A 87 1.24 9.34 -4.85
CA GLY A 87 0.21 9.30 -5.90
C GLY A 87 -0.41 7.94 -6.15
N THR A 88 -1.29 7.91 -7.17
CA THR A 88 -1.91 6.70 -7.68
C THR A 88 -1.23 6.27 -8.97
N TYR A 89 -0.73 5.04 -9.00
CA TYR A 89 0.05 4.49 -10.10
C TYR A 89 -0.65 3.30 -10.72
N LYS A 90 -0.78 3.28 -12.04
CA LYS A 90 -1.24 2.09 -12.75
C LYS A 90 -0.20 0.98 -12.62
N VAL A 91 -0.63 -0.24 -12.33
CA VAL A 91 0.27 -1.38 -12.22
C VAL A 91 0.81 -1.74 -13.61
N THR A 92 2.14 -1.73 -13.74
CA THR A 92 2.85 -2.04 -14.99
C THR A 92 3.62 -3.36 -14.88
N PRO A 93 3.98 -4.03 -15.99
CA PRO A 93 4.83 -5.21 -15.95
C PRO A 93 6.18 -4.96 -15.26
N GLY A 94 6.80 -3.80 -15.46
CA GLY A 94 8.05 -3.43 -14.78
C GLY A 94 7.90 -3.33 -13.26
N MET A 95 6.78 -2.75 -12.79
CA MET A 95 6.47 -2.71 -11.35
C MET A 95 6.32 -4.13 -10.77
N ILE A 96 5.70 -5.06 -11.50
CA ILE A 96 5.56 -6.46 -11.07
C ILE A 96 6.92 -7.15 -11.00
N ASP A 97 7.78 -6.94 -12.00
CA ASP A 97 9.13 -7.51 -12.03
C ASP A 97 9.99 -7.01 -10.86
N ASP A 98 9.96 -5.71 -10.57
CA ASP A 98 10.67 -5.12 -9.43
C ASP A 98 10.22 -5.73 -8.09
N LEU A 99 8.91 -5.88 -7.89
CA LEU A 99 8.33 -6.45 -6.66
C LEU A 99 8.62 -7.94 -6.51
N ARG A 100 8.69 -8.69 -7.63
CA ARG A 100 9.09 -10.12 -7.63
C ARG A 100 10.56 -10.30 -7.30
N LYS A 101 11.43 -9.44 -7.83
CA LYS A 101 12.89 -9.49 -7.53
C LYS A 101 13.23 -9.13 -6.10
N ALA A 102 12.34 -8.40 -5.42
CA ALA A 102 12.50 -8.01 -4.02
C ALA A 102 13.87 -7.38 -3.69
N ALA A 103 14.46 -6.63 -4.63
CA ALA A 103 15.81 -6.06 -4.49
C ALA A 103 15.94 -5.08 -3.29
N ARG A 104 14.81 -4.59 -2.77
CA ARG A 104 14.72 -3.70 -1.59
C ARG A 104 14.13 -4.39 -0.37
N GLY A 105 14.04 -5.72 -0.39
CA GLY A 105 13.52 -6.56 0.68
C GLY A 105 12.22 -7.27 0.34
N GLU A 106 11.98 -8.37 1.04
CA GLU A 106 10.72 -9.10 1.01
C GLU A 106 9.76 -8.57 2.06
N HIS A 107 8.52 -8.30 1.64
CA HIS A 107 7.45 -7.91 2.55
C HIS A 107 6.10 -8.26 1.90
N ALA A 108 5.09 -8.64 2.70
CA ALA A 108 3.77 -9.03 2.21
C ALA A 108 3.12 -7.97 1.30
N SER A 109 3.41 -6.68 1.52
CA SER A 109 2.96 -5.59 0.65
C SER A 109 3.42 -5.70 -0.80
N ASN A 110 4.52 -6.42 -1.09
CA ASN A 110 5.00 -6.62 -2.46
C ASN A 110 3.99 -7.40 -3.31
N LEU A 111 3.14 -8.21 -2.66
CA LEU A 111 2.05 -8.92 -3.33
C LEU A 111 0.91 -8.00 -3.73
N GLY A 112 0.78 -6.79 -3.16
CA GLY A 112 -0.39 -5.94 -3.36
C GLY A 112 -0.64 -5.58 -4.82
N ALA A 113 0.41 -5.12 -5.54
CA ALA A 113 0.31 -4.83 -6.97
C ALA A 113 0.05 -6.10 -7.80
N MET A 114 0.67 -7.23 -7.43
CA MET A 114 0.53 -8.50 -8.12
C MET A 114 -0.90 -9.03 -8.02
N LEU A 115 -1.45 -9.07 -6.81
CA LEU A 115 -2.83 -9.50 -6.53
C LEU A 115 -3.83 -8.59 -7.25
N ALA A 116 -3.63 -7.27 -7.19
CA ALA A 116 -4.49 -6.34 -7.90
C ALA A 116 -4.47 -6.59 -9.42
N LYS A 117 -3.30 -6.79 -10.01
CA LYS A 117 -3.15 -7.10 -11.43
C LYS A 117 -3.79 -8.45 -11.80
N GLY A 118 -3.61 -9.48 -10.99
CA GLY A 118 -4.15 -10.82 -11.23
C GLY A 118 -5.67 -10.85 -11.31
N ILE A 119 -6.35 -10.11 -10.41
CA ILE A 119 -7.82 -10.00 -10.43
C ILE A 119 -8.28 -9.06 -11.55
N ALA A 120 -7.60 -7.92 -11.72
CA ALA A 120 -7.97 -6.93 -12.73
C ALA A 120 -7.87 -7.47 -14.15
N ASP A 121 -6.88 -8.34 -14.44
CA ASP A 121 -6.74 -8.99 -15.74
C ASP A 121 -7.88 -9.96 -16.03
N GLN A 122 -8.34 -10.70 -15.02
CA GLN A 122 -9.51 -11.59 -15.16
C GLN A 122 -10.80 -10.80 -15.40
N ALA A 123 -10.96 -9.66 -14.73
CA ALA A 123 -12.11 -8.76 -14.90
C ALA A 123 -12.00 -7.85 -16.15
N GLY A 124 -10.83 -7.77 -16.79
CA GLY A 124 -10.54 -6.84 -17.88
C GLY A 124 -10.67 -5.36 -17.48
N VAL A 125 -10.21 -4.99 -16.28
CA VAL A 125 -10.26 -3.63 -15.70
C VAL A 125 -8.85 -3.14 -15.36
N PRO A 126 -8.63 -1.84 -15.09
CA PRO A 126 -7.32 -1.37 -14.64
C PRO A 126 -7.00 -1.80 -13.20
N ALA A 127 -5.70 -2.03 -12.96
CA ALA A 127 -5.12 -2.21 -11.63
C ALA A 127 -4.27 -1.00 -11.23
N PHE A 128 -4.32 -0.63 -9.96
CA PHE A 128 -3.55 0.48 -9.39
C PHE A 128 -2.87 0.12 -8.08
N ILE A 129 -1.86 0.90 -7.70
CA ILE A 129 -1.41 1.07 -6.32
C ILE A 129 -1.55 2.54 -5.93
N VAL A 130 -1.62 2.80 -4.62
CA VAL A 130 -1.68 4.15 -4.07
C VAL A 130 -0.62 4.29 -2.99
N ASP A 131 0.13 5.38 -3.02
CA ASP A 131 1.10 5.82 -2.01
C ASP A 131 1.89 4.65 -1.40
N PRO A 132 2.76 3.98 -2.19
CA PRO A 132 3.52 2.83 -1.70
C PRO A 132 4.34 3.18 -0.46
N VAL A 133 4.76 2.15 0.29
CA VAL A 133 5.66 2.36 1.44
C VAL A 133 6.99 3.04 1.09
N SER A 134 7.34 3.07 -0.20
CA SER A 134 8.54 3.65 -0.80
C SER A 134 8.36 5.09 -1.30
N VAL A 135 7.26 5.78 -0.94
CA VAL A 135 7.08 7.19 -1.28
C VAL A 135 8.25 8.02 -0.76
N ASP A 136 8.89 8.76 -1.66
CA ASP A 136 10.05 9.63 -1.39
C ASP A 136 9.78 11.05 -1.86
N GLU A 137 9.63 11.92 -0.86
CA GLU A 137 9.42 13.36 -1.06
C GLU A 137 10.41 14.18 -0.23
N PHE A 138 11.50 13.55 0.22
CA PHE A 138 12.51 14.17 1.08
C PHE A 138 13.09 15.43 0.45
N ASP A 139 13.36 16.42 1.28
CA ASP A 139 14.32 17.46 0.94
C ASP A 139 15.74 16.88 0.99
N ASP A 140 16.64 17.36 0.13
CA ASP A 140 18.00 16.79 -0.01
C ASP A 140 18.78 16.75 1.31
N ILE A 141 18.57 17.75 2.18
CA ILE A 141 19.20 17.80 3.49
C ILE A 141 18.78 16.62 4.39
N ALA A 142 17.54 16.13 4.26
CA ALA A 142 17.03 15.00 5.05
C ALA A 142 17.68 13.66 4.61
N ARG A 143 18.35 13.61 3.46
CA ARG A 143 19.05 12.41 2.98
C ARG A 143 20.40 12.20 3.67
N ILE A 144 20.97 13.25 4.26
CA ILE A 144 22.27 13.18 4.92
C ILE A 144 22.14 12.38 6.22
N SER A 145 22.86 11.26 6.31
CA SER A 145 22.90 10.38 7.48
C SER A 145 24.11 10.61 8.40
N GLY A 146 25.13 11.30 7.90
CA GLY A 146 26.46 11.38 8.50
C GLY A 146 27.49 10.43 7.88
N LEU A 147 27.08 9.54 6.97
CA LEU A 147 27.97 8.64 6.23
C LEU A 147 27.63 8.65 4.72
N PRO A 148 28.56 9.06 3.82
CA PRO A 148 28.29 9.17 2.38
C PRO A 148 27.77 7.89 1.71
N GLU A 149 28.22 6.72 2.17
CA GLU A 149 27.86 5.41 1.62
C GLU A 149 26.47 4.92 2.06
N LEU A 150 25.86 5.54 3.07
CA LEU A 150 24.59 5.13 3.65
C LEU A 150 23.62 6.30 3.80
N PRO A 151 23.08 6.87 2.70
CA PRO A 151 22.07 7.92 2.79
C PRO A 151 20.77 7.40 3.44
N ARG A 152 20.03 8.30 4.08
CA ARG A 152 18.72 7.97 4.68
C ARG A 152 17.75 7.51 3.59
N ARG A 153 16.98 6.47 3.89
CA ARG A 153 15.94 5.90 3.02
C ARG A 153 14.58 6.18 3.62
N THR A 154 13.58 6.28 2.75
CA THR A 154 12.18 6.41 3.14
C THR A 154 11.46 5.08 2.96
N LEU A 155 11.13 4.46 4.08
CA LEU A 155 10.20 3.33 4.15
C LEU A 155 9.26 3.64 5.30
N SER A 156 8.03 4.02 4.97
CA SER A 156 7.10 4.59 5.95
C SER A 156 5.64 4.21 5.67
N HIS A 157 4.76 4.60 6.59
CA HIS A 157 3.32 4.45 6.46
C HIS A 157 2.69 5.54 5.57
N ALA A 158 3.29 5.80 4.40
CA ALA A 158 2.94 6.89 3.49
C ALA A 158 1.44 6.96 3.17
N LEU A 159 0.83 5.83 2.81
CA LEU A 159 -0.61 5.74 2.53
C LEU A 159 -1.48 6.29 3.67
N ASN A 160 -1.18 5.92 4.91
CA ASN A 160 -1.96 6.41 6.05
C ASN A 160 -1.65 7.88 6.35
N ILE A 161 -0.38 8.27 6.31
CA ILE A 161 0.05 9.66 6.54
C ILE A 161 -0.65 10.60 5.54
N LYS A 162 -0.62 10.28 4.25
CA LYS A 162 -1.26 11.05 3.19
C LYS A 162 -2.78 11.07 3.34
N ALA A 163 -3.40 9.92 3.60
CA ALA A 163 -4.85 9.84 3.80
C ALA A 163 -5.32 10.74 4.96
N VAL A 164 -4.63 10.71 6.11
CA VAL A 164 -4.98 11.56 7.25
C VAL A 164 -4.67 13.04 6.96
N ALA A 165 -3.58 13.34 6.25
CA ALA A 165 -3.27 14.71 5.86
C ALA A 165 -4.36 15.31 4.93
N HIS A 166 -4.86 14.52 3.97
CA HIS A 166 -6.01 14.91 3.15
C HIS A 166 -7.27 15.12 3.99
N ARG A 167 -7.55 14.25 4.96
CA ARG A 167 -8.70 14.42 5.87
C ARG A 167 -8.60 15.73 6.67
N VAL A 168 -7.42 16.03 7.23
CA VAL A 168 -7.19 17.30 7.96
C VAL A 168 -7.39 18.51 7.02
N SER A 169 -6.91 18.42 5.77
CA SER A 169 -7.15 19.46 4.76
C SER A 169 -8.64 19.71 4.50
N GLU A 170 -9.45 18.65 4.43
CA GLU A 170 -10.91 18.76 4.28
C GLU A 170 -11.58 19.35 5.53
N GLU A 171 -11.20 18.87 6.73
CA GLU A 171 -11.74 19.34 8.02
C GLU A 171 -11.45 20.83 8.26
N GLU A 172 -10.26 21.30 7.89
CA GLU A 172 -9.83 22.69 8.01
C GLU A 172 -10.37 23.58 6.86
N GLY A 173 -10.93 22.98 5.80
CA GLY A 173 -11.35 23.71 4.60
C GLY A 173 -10.21 24.43 3.88
N ARG A 174 -8.97 23.93 4.01
CA ARG A 174 -7.75 24.56 3.47
C ARG A 174 -7.03 23.58 2.55
N PRO A 175 -6.47 24.03 1.42
CA PRO A 175 -5.65 23.17 0.57
C PRO A 175 -4.51 22.54 1.37
N LEU A 176 -4.24 21.25 1.15
CA LEU A 176 -3.14 20.54 1.81
C LEU A 176 -1.79 21.22 1.58
N ASN A 177 -1.61 21.88 0.43
CA ASN A 177 -0.41 22.64 0.09
C ASN A 177 -0.21 23.90 0.97
N ASP A 178 -1.23 24.34 1.70
CA ASP A 178 -1.13 25.49 2.62
C ASP A 178 -0.92 25.05 4.08
N LEU A 179 -0.86 23.75 4.33
CA LEU A 179 -0.73 23.17 5.67
C LEU A 179 0.71 22.77 5.98
N ARG A 180 1.04 22.87 7.28
CA ARG A 180 2.27 22.37 7.88
C ARG A 180 1.87 21.49 9.05
N LEU A 181 2.09 20.20 8.93
CA LEU A 181 1.59 19.19 9.86
C LEU A 181 2.75 18.34 10.37
N ILE A 182 2.64 17.85 11.60
CA ILE A 182 3.47 16.74 12.10
C ILE A 182 2.57 15.52 12.16
N MET A 183 2.77 14.60 11.23
CA MET A 183 1.95 13.40 11.10
C MET A 183 2.60 12.26 11.88
N VAL A 184 1.81 11.57 12.70
CA VAL A 184 2.29 10.48 13.55
C VAL A 184 1.42 9.24 13.31
N HIS A 185 1.98 8.26 12.61
CA HIS A 185 1.39 6.93 12.50
C HIS A 185 1.87 6.06 13.67
N LEU A 186 0.92 5.57 14.48
CA LEU A 186 1.18 4.68 15.61
C LEU A 186 0.56 3.31 15.30
N GLY A 187 1.41 2.32 14.98
CA GLY A 187 1.00 0.97 14.61
C GLY A 187 2.03 -0.08 15.03
N GLY A 188 2.11 -1.19 14.28
CA GLY A 188 3.16 -2.21 14.45
C GLY A 188 4.56 -1.62 14.26
N GLY A 189 4.73 -0.76 13.25
CA GLY A 189 5.83 0.20 13.15
C GLY A 189 5.35 1.64 13.37
N ILE A 190 6.27 2.54 13.70
CA ILE A 190 5.96 3.97 13.94
C ILE A 190 6.61 4.85 12.87
N SER A 191 5.84 5.78 12.32
CA SER A 191 6.36 6.80 11.39
C SER A 191 5.93 8.19 11.80
N ILE A 192 6.89 9.11 11.91
CA ILE A 192 6.72 10.51 12.25
C ILE A 192 7.24 11.34 11.08
N ALA A 193 6.34 12.04 10.41
CA ALA A 193 6.65 12.80 9.19
C ALA A 193 6.23 14.27 9.34
N PRO A 194 7.14 15.23 9.26
CA PRO A 194 6.78 16.59 8.89
C PRO A 194 6.21 16.62 7.47
N VAL A 195 4.96 17.06 7.34
CA VAL A 195 4.31 17.35 6.06
C VAL A 195 4.29 18.85 5.86
N LYS A 196 4.88 19.31 4.77
CA LYS A 196 4.94 20.72 4.38
C LYS A 196 4.58 20.84 2.91
N ASP A 197 3.68 21.76 2.59
CA ASP A 197 3.23 22.02 1.22
C ASP A 197 2.75 20.72 0.53
N GLY A 198 2.04 19.89 1.30
CA GLY A 198 1.54 18.58 0.90
C GLY A 198 2.59 17.46 0.74
N ARG A 199 3.87 17.73 1.00
CA ARG A 199 4.98 16.79 0.86
C ARG A 199 5.51 16.30 2.21
N MET A 200 5.85 15.01 2.30
CA MET A 200 6.59 14.43 3.43
C MET A 200 8.08 14.74 3.28
N ILE A 201 8.50 15.91 3.77
CA ILE A 201 9.86 16.43 3.55
C ILE A 201 10.94 15.70 4.36
N ASP A 202 10.53 14.95 5.39
CA ASP A 202 11.36 14.04 6.19
C ASP A 202 10.44 12.95 6.79
N VAL A 203 10.99 11.78 7.12
CA VAL A 203 10.35 10.73 7.92
C VAL A 203 11.41 9.80 8.51
N ASN A 204 11.17 9.23 9.69
CA ASN A 204 11.97 8.08 10.15
C ASN A 204 11.61 6.81 9.35
N GLY A 205 12.58 5.92 9.16
CA GLY A 205 12.29 4.57 8.69
C GLY A 205 11.48 3.79 9.73
N ALA A 206 10.37 3.18 9.30
CA ALA A 206 9.41 2.54 10.21
C ALA A 206 9.95 1.30 10.95
N ASN A 207 11.06 0.73 10.47
CA ASN A 207 11.63 -0.54 10.96
C ASN A 207 13.03 -0.39 11.57
N ASP A 208 13.72 0.73 11.30
CA ASP A 208 15.16 0.88 11.59
C ASP A 208 15.52 2.22 12.26
N GLN A 209 14.55 3.13 12.44
CA GLN A 209 14.78 4.46 13.00
C GLN A 209 13.58 4.93 13.83
N GLY A 210 13.82 5.87 14.74
CA GLY A 210 12.76 6.52 15.51
C GLY A 210 12.48 5.82 16.86
N PRO A 211 11.28 6.00 17.44
CA PRO A 211 10.93 5.44 18.74
C PRO A 211 10.75 3.92 18.69
N PHE A 212 10.74 3.27 19.86
CA PHE A 212 10.38 1.86 19.95
C PHE A 212 8.94 1.64 19.45
N SER A 213 8.73 0.58 18.67
CA SER A 213 7.44 0.12 18.20
C SER A 213 7.14 -1.31 18.69
N PRO A 214 5.86 -1.77 18.62
CA PRO A 214 5.50 -3.13 19.02
C PRO A 214 6.16 -4.24 18.20
N GLU A 215 6.42 -4.00 16.91
CA GLU A 215 7.26 -4.83 16.02
C GLU A 215 8.65 -4.18 15.89
#